data_AF-A0A547ED07-F1
#
_entry.id   AF-A0A547ED07-F1
#
_cell.length_a   1.000
_cell.length_b   1.000
_cell.length_c   1.000
_cell.angle_alpha   90.00
_cell.angle_beta   90.00
_cell.angle_gamma   90.00
#
_symmetry.space_group_name_H-M   'P 1'
#
loop_
_entity.id
_entity.type
_entity.pdbx_description
1 polymer ?
#
loop_
_entity_poly.entity_id
_entity_poly.type
_entity_poly.pdbx_seq_one_letter_code
_entity_poly.pdbx_strand_id
1 'polypeptide(L)'
;MTLETFNQQKAKFHEQEKAVLAIQTELDKAKNILEALQNEKAEFVARQKTNLANIGTLSADEYVEIKNKNSGLQARIEYYQALIVDLENKCYAEQEILFQQQNELKQIRRIILLEKAEVLFNQFIEQNKENLAEIYTYLFYSGKFKQNKNLTDESEEQAILAYLTENIMARIEKEQPLEKTLILYSEQLASFEQKSPMALHREKFEAKPTGLAELINNL
;
A
#
# COMPACT_ATOMS: atom_id res chain seq x y z
N MET A 1 -1.33 -17.21 -17.46
CA MET A 1 -0.15 -16.36 -17.13
C MET A 1 0.83 -17.23 -16.35
N THR A 2 2.14 -17.09 -16.53
CA THR A 2 3.10 -18.04 -15.92
C THR A 2 3.67 -17.54 -14.59
N LEU A 3 4.15 -18.48 -13.77
CA LEU A 3 4.91 -18.19 -12.55
C LEU A 3 6.17 -17.33 -12.83
N GLU A 4 6.75 -17.49 -14.02
CA GLU A 4 7.89 -16.70 -14.45
C GLU A 4 7.54 -15.22 -14.62
N THR A 5 6.42 -14.91 -15.29
CA THR A 5 5.92 -13.53 -15.42
C THR A 5 5.63 -12.92 -14.05
N PHE A 6 5.05 -13.69 -13.13
CA PHE A 6 4.80 -13.25 -11.75
C PHE A 6 6.11 -12.88 -11.03
N ASN A 7 7.12 -13.73 -11.10
CA ASN A 7 8.41 -13.49 -10.44
C ASN A 7 9.14 -12.27 -11.02
N GLN A 8 9.11 -12.09 -12.35
CA GLN A 8 9.70 -10.93 -13.00
C GLN A 8 9.02 -9.62 -12.57
N GLN A 9 7.69 -9.58 -12.53
CA GLN A 9 6.97 -8.41 -12.06
C GLN A 9 7.15 -8.18 -10.56
N LYS A 10 7.26 -9.24 -9.77
CA LYS A 10 7.52 -9.14 -8.33
C LYS A 10 8.90 -8.54 -8.05
N ALA A 11 9.91 -8.85 -8.87
CA ALA A 11 11.21 -8.20 -8.78
C ALA A 11 11.12 -6.69 -9.05
N LYS A 12 10.39 -6.27 -10.09
CA LYS A 12 10.15 -4.84 -10.39
C LYS A 12 9.41 -4.13 -9.25
N PHE A 13 8.42 -4.80 -8.67
CA PHE A 13 7.71 -4.32 -7.50
C PHE A 13 8.65 -4.06 -6.32
N HIS A 14 9.56 -4.99 -6.01
CA HIS A 14 10.55 -4.79 -4.94
C HIS A 14 11.58 -3.71 -5.25
N GLU A 15 11.93 -3.49 -6.51
CA GLU A 15 12.74 -2.34 -6.93
C GLU A 15 12.01 -1.01 -6.69
N GLN A 16 10.74 -0.97 -7.06
CA GLN A 16 9.87 0.19 -6.84
C GLN A 16 9.69 0.49 -5.35
N GLU A 17 9.58 -0.53 -4.48
CA GLU A 17 9.54 -0.34 -3.02
C GLU A 17 10.79 0.38 -2.50
N LYS A 18 11.97 0.03 -3.03
CA LYS A 18 13.23 0.69 -2.65
C LYS A 18 13.24 2.14 -3.12
N ALA A 19 12.69 2.44 -4.30
CA ALA A 19 12.59 3.80 -4.80
C ALA A 19 11.70 4.68 -3.91
N VAL A 20 10.53 4.16 -3.50
CA VAL A 20 9.64 4.86 -2.55
C VAL A 20 10.34 5.10 -1.21
N LEU A 21 10.97 4.06 -0.64
CA LEU A 21 11.67 4.18 0.63
C LEU A 21 12.81 5.21 0.60
N ALA A 22 13.54 5.29 -0.52
CA ALA A 22 14.61 6.28 -0.70
C ALA A 22 14.06 7.71 -0.65
N ILE A 23 12.93 7.97 -1.31
CA ILE A 23 12.27 9.29 -1.31
C ILE A 23 11.70 9.63 0.07
N GLN A 24 11.07 8.68 0.75
CA GLN A 24 10.59 8.89 2.12
C GLN A 24 11.75 9.22 3.09
N THR A 25 12.87 8.52 2.96
CA THR A 25 14.07 8.80 3.75
C THR A 25 14.60 10.22 3.48
N GLU A 26 14.56 10.67 2.23
CA GLU A 26 14.95 12.04 1.86
C GLU A 26 13.96 13.08 2.40
N LEU A 27 12.66 12.80 2.34
CA LEU A 27 11.59 13.63 2.89
C LEU A 27 11.73 13.81 4.41
N ASP A 28 11.96 12.73 5.15
CA ASP A 28 12.15 12.78 6.60
C ASP A 28 13.39 13.60 6.98
N LYS A 29 14.49 13.45 6.22
CA LYS A 29 15.68 14.30 6.40
C LYS A 29 15.37 15.77 6.15
N ALA A 30 14.63 16.09 5.08
CA ALA A 30 14.26 17.47 4.76
C ALA A 30 13.37 18.07 5.86
N LYS A 31 12.41 17.31 6.41
CA LYS A 31 11.55 17.71 7.53
C LYS A 31 12.36 18.00 8.79
N ASN A 32 13.29 17.12 9.15
CA ASN A 32 14.18 17.31 10.29
C ASN A 32 15.08 18.55 10.14
N ILE A 33 15.59 18.80 8.93
CA ILE A 33 16.40 20.01 8.65
C ILE A 33 15.53 21.26 8.77
N LEU A 34 14.30 21.24 8.24
CA LEU A 34 13.38 22.37 8.35
C LEU A 34 13.08 22.71 9.81
N GLU A 35 12.79 21.70 10.64
CA GLU A 35 12.56 21.89 12.08
C GLU A 35 13.79 22.50 12.77
N ALA A 36 14.98 21.98 12.48
CA ALA A 36 16.23 22.53 13.00
C ALA A 36 16.45 24.00 12.61
N LEU A 37 16.16 24.37 11.36
CA LEU A 37 16.27 25.75 10.87
C LEU A 37 15.24 26.68 11.53
N GLN A 38 14.01 26.20 11.75
CA GLN A 38 12.98 26.96 12.46
C GLN A 38 13.39 27.22 13.91
N ASN A 39 13.95 26.22 14.58
CA ASN A 39 14.49 26.36 15.94
C ASN A 39 15.69 27.32 15.97
N GLU A 40 16.64 27.18 15.04
CA GLU A 40 17.79 28.07 14.90
C GLU A 40 17.35 29.53 14.71
N LYS A 41 16.35 29.76 13.86
CA LYS A 41 15.78 31.10 13.64
C LYS A 41 15.10 31.64 14.90
N ALA A 42 14.32 30.81 15.60
CA ALA A 42 13.65 31.23 16.83
C ALA A 42 14.67 31.61 17.93
N GLU A 43 15.71 30.80 18.11
CA GLU A 43 16.82 31.09 19.02
C GLU A 43 17.57 32.36 18.62
N PHE A 44 17.87 32.52 17.33
CA PHE A 44 18.54 33.72 16.82
C PHE A 44 17.74 34.97 17.15
N VAL A 45 16.45 34.99 16.84
CA VAL A 45 15.56 36.12 17.13
C VAL A 45 15.47 36.40 18.63
N ALA A 46 15.35 35.35 19.46
CA ALA A 46 15.32 35.51 20.92
C ALA A 46 16.60 36.13 21.46
N ARG A 47 17.77 35.64 21.04
CA ARG A 47 19.08 36.19 21.44
C ARG A 47 19.24 37.64 21.02
N GLN A 48 18.84 38.01 19.80
CA GLN A 48 18.93 39.40 19.35
C GLN A 48 18.00 40.32 20.14
N LYS A 49 16.79 39.87 20.49
CA LYS A 49 15.88 40.64 21.37
C LYS A 49 16.48 40.86 22.76
N THR A 50 17.08 39.83 23.36
CA THR A 50 17.76 39.94 24.66
C THR A 50 18.96 40.88 24.59
N ASN A 51 19.79 40.77 23.55
CA ASN A 51 20.94 41.66 23.36
C ASN A 51 20.51 43.11 23.20
N LEU A 52 19.48 43.38 22.39
CA LEU A 52 18.94 44.73 22.23
C LEU A 52 18.38 45.29 23.54
N ALA A 53 17.70 44.48 24.34
CA ALA A 53 17.20 44.89 25.65
C ALA A 53 18.34 45.25 26.64
N ASN A 54 19.50 44.59 26.52
CA ASN A 54 20.66 44.83 27.39
C ASN A 54 21.51 46.04 26.96
N ILE A 55 21.72 46.23 25.65
CA ILE A 55 22.62 47.26 25.10
C ILE A 55 21.86 48.56 24.77
N GLY A 56 20.54 48.49 24.56
CA GLY A 56 19.65 49.63 24.36
C GLY A 56 19.66 50.22 22.95
N THR A 57 20.76 50.10 22.21
CA THR A 57 20.89 50.59 20.83
C THR A 57 21.71 49.62 19.96
N LEU A 58 21.42 49.59 18.66
CA LEU A 58 22.22 48.89 17.64
C LEU A 58 22.90 49.91 16.73
N SER A 59 24.15 49.65 16.36
CA SER A 59 24.80 50.33 15.24
C SER A 59 24.18 49.90 13.90
N ALA A 60 24.42 50.70 12.85
CA ALA A 60 23.94 50.39 11.51
C ALA A 60 24.53 49.07 10.99
N ASP A 61 25.81 48.80 11.25
CA ASP A 61 26.50 47.59 10.80
C ASP A 61 25.94 46.34 11.51
N GLU A 62 25.71 46.41 12.82
CA GLU A 62 25.09 45.31 13.59
C GLU A 62 23.66 45.03 13.10
N TYR A 63 22.88 46.07 12.81
CA TYR A 63 21.54 45.91 12.24
C TYR A 63 21.57 45.19 10.88
N VAL A 64 22.49 45.59 9.99
CA VAL A 64 22.64 44.96 8.67
C VAL A 64 23.07 43.50 8.81
N GLU A 65 24.00 43.18 9.70
CA GLU A 65 24.43 41.79 9.94
C GLU A 65 23.27 40.93 10.45
N ILE A 66 22.50 41.44 11.43
CA ILE A 66 21.33 40.75 11.97
C ILE A 66 20.28 40.50 10.87
N LYS A 67 19.99 41.53 10.07
CA LYS A 67 19.02 41.45 8.97
C LYS A 67 19.46 40.42 7.93
N ASN A 68 20.72 40.44 7.51
CA ASN A 68 21.26 39.52 6.52
C ASN A 68 21.23 38.06 7.02
N LYS A 69 21.61 37.81 8.28
CA LYS A 69 21.52 36.47 8.87
C LYS A 69 20.06 35.98 8.96
N ASN A 70 19.14 36.84 9.39
CA ASN A 70 17.72 36.49 9.46
C ASN A 70 17.12 36.19 8.07
N SER A 71 17.44 37.01 7.07
CA SER A 71 17.02 36.79 5.68
C SER A 71 17.61 35.51 5.10
N GLY A 72 18.88 35.20 5.40
CA GLY A 72 19.52 33.94 4.98
C GLY A 72 18.88 32.70 5.60
N LEU A 73 18.53 32.75 6.91
CA LEU A 73 17.78 31.67 7.56
C LEU A 73 16.37 31.53 6.98
N GLN A 74 15.68 32.65 6.72
CA GLN A 74 14.36 32.63 6.10
C GLN A 74 14.39 32.00 4.71
N ALA A 75 15.34 32.38 3.86
CA ALA A 75 15.47 31.81 2.51
C ALA A 75 15.72 30.30 2.55
N ARG A 76 16.54 29.81 3.50
CA ARG A 76 16.76 28.37 3.69
C ARG A 76 15.49 27.65 4.15
N ILE A 77 14.71 28.25 5.06
CA ILE A 77 13.43 27.71 5.52
C ILE A 77 12.46 27.59 4.33
N GLU A 78 12.30 28.65 3.54
CA GLU A 78 11.44 28.66 2.36
C GLU A 78 11.86 27.61 1.33
N TYR A 79 13.17 27.47 1.09
CA TYR A 79 13.71 26.42 0.24
C TYR A 79 13.33 25.01 0.72
N TYR A 80 13.52 24.70 2.00
CA TYR A 80 13.20 23.36 2.52
C TYR A 80 11.68 23.11 2.57
N GLN A 81 10.86 24.13 2.82
CA GLN A 81 9.40 24.01 2.71
C GLN A 81 8.99 23.65 1.28
N ALA A 82 9.56 24.34 0.29
CA ALA A 82 9.31 24.08 -1.12
C ALA A 82 9.79 22.68 -1.56
N LEU A 83 11.00 22.28 -1.14
CA LEU A 83 11.56 20.96 -1.40
C LEU A 83 10.70 19.83 -0.82
N ILE A 84 10.17 20.01 0.39
CA ILE A 84 9.29 19.03 1.04
C ILE A 84 8.03 18.79 0.19
N VAL A 85 7.41 19.84 -0.35
CA VAL A 85 6.24 19.71 -1.22
C VAL A 85 6.58 18.90 -2.49
N ASP A 86 7.72 19.15 -3.12
CA ASP A 86 8.16 18.39 -4.29
C ASP A 86 8.44 16.92 -3.96
N LEU A 87 9.07 16.65 -2.82
CA LEU A 87 9.33 15.29 -2.34
C LEU A 87 8.03 14.55 -1.98
N GLU A 88 7.05 15.22 -1.38
CA GLU A 88 5.72 14.64 -1.09
C GLU A 88 4.97 14.29 -2.37
N ASN A 89 4.96 15.18 -3.36
CA ASN A 89 4.37 14.93 -4.67
C ASN A 89 5.05 13.76 -5.39
N LYS A 90 6.39 13.71 -5.36
CA LYS A 90 7.17 12.62 -5.94
C LYS A 90 6.91 11.30 -5.22
N CYS A 91 6.88 11.31 -3.88
CA CYS A 91 6.58 10.14 -3.07
C CYS A 91 5.20 9.58 -3.44
N TYR A 92 4.18 10.43 -3.53
CA TYR A 92 2.84 10.02 -3.92
C TYR A 92 2.82 9.36 -5.30
N ALA A 93 3.49 9.95 -6.30
CA ALA A 93 3.53 9.40 -7.65
C ALA A 93 4.19 8.01 -7.70
N GLU A 94 5.30 7.83 -6.99
CA GLU A 94 6.01 6.54 -6.93
C GLU A 94 5.23 5.48 -6.12
N GLN A 95 4.50 5.89 -5.07
CA GLN A 95 3.56 5.03 -4.36
C GLN A 95 2.37 4.61 -5.23
N GLU A 96 1.87 5.49 -6.09
CA GLU A 96 0.80 5.15 -7.04
C GLU A 96 1.27 4.11 -8.05
N ILE A 97 2.49 4.23 -8.58
CA ILE A 97 3.10 3.22 -9.46
C ILE A 97 3.22 1.88 -8.71
N LEU A 98 3.74 1.91 -7.48
CA LEU A 98 3.89 0.71 -6.64
C LEU A 98 2.54 0.03 -6.38
N PHE A 99 1.50 0.80 -6.10
CA PHE A 99 0.14 0.32 -5.89
C PHE A 99 -0.43 -0.35 -7.15
N GLN A 100 -0.25 0.25 -8.32
CA GLN A 100 -0.67 -0.33 -9.60
C GLN A 100 0.04 -1.66 -9.86
N GLN A 101 1.36 -1.73 -9.69
CA GLN A 101 2.13 -2.96 -9.81
C GLN A 101 1.65 -4.05 -8.82
N GLN A 102 1.33 -3.67 -7.57
CA GLN A 102 0.77 -4.60 -6.59
C GLN A 102 -0.56 -5.19 -7.06
N ASN A 103 -1.42 -4.37 -7.65
CA ASN A 103 -2.72 -4.82 -8.15
C ASN A 103 -2.58 -5.75 -9.36
N GLU A 104 -1.67 -5.46 -10.29
CA GLU A 104 -1.34 -6.36 -11.39
C GLU A 104 -0.85 -7.72 -10.88
N LEU A 105 0.09 -7.71 -9.93
CA LEU A 105 0.57 -8.93 -9.28
C LEU A 105 -0.54 -9.70 -8.57
N LYS A 106 -1.48 -9.02 -7.92
CA LYS A 106 -2.67 -9.67 -7.31
C LYS A 106 -3.53 -10.37 -8.37
N GLN A 107 -3.72 -9.78 -9.55
CA GLN A 107 -4.49 -10.44 -10.63
C GLN A 107 -3.75 -11.65 -11.18
N ILE A 108 -2.45 -11.55 -11.44
CA ILE A 108 -1.65 -12.69 -11.90
C ILE A 108 -1.67 -13.82 -10.88
N ARG A 109 -1.50 -13.49 -9.59
CA ARG A 109 -1.56 -14.46 -8.50
C ARG A 109 -2.91 -15.19 -8.45
N ARG A 110 -4.03 -14.49 -8.65
CA ARG A 110 -5.37 -15.12 -8.69
C ARG A 110 -5.45 -16.18 -9.77
N ILE A 111 -4.94 -15.87 -10.97
CA ILE A 111 -4.93 -16.82 -12.09
C ILE A 111 -4.07 -18.04 -11.76
N ILE A 112 -2.84 -17.83 -11.27
CA ILE A 112 -1.92 -18.92 -10.90
C ILE A 112 -2.55 -19.82 -9.82
N LEU A 113 -3.17 -19.22 -8.81
CA LEU A 113 -3.80 -19.98 -7.72
C LEU A 113 -5.02 -20.77 -8.20
N LEU A 114 -5.83 -20.19 -9.09
CA LEU A 114 -6.97 -20.89 -9.69
C LEU A 114 -6.49 -22.09 -10.52
N GLU A 115 -5.51 -21.90 -11.41
CA GLU A 115 -4.93 -22.98 -12.22
C GLU A 115 -4.36 -24.10 -11.32
N LYS A 116 -3.63 -23.74 -10.26
CA LYS A 116 -3.12 -24.73 -9.27
C LYS A 116 -4.26 -25.47 -8.57
N ALA A 117 -5.32 -24.76 -8.16
CA ALA A 117 -6.46 -25.36 -7.48
C ALA A 117 -7.22 -26.32 -8.41
N GLU A 118 -7.45 -25.94 -9.67
CA GLU A 118 -8.10 -26.78 -10.67
C GLU A 118 -7.31 -28.06 -10.94
N VAL A 119 -5.98 -27.96 -11.07
CA VAL A 119 -5.12 -29.14 -11.24
C VAL A 119 -5.22 -30.08 -10.05
N LEU A 120 -5.10 -29.55 -8.83
CA LEU A 120 -5.21 -30.36 -7.61
C LEU A 120 -6.60 -30.99 -7.45
N PHE A 121 -7.65 -30.24 -7.76
CA PHE A 121 -9.02 -30.73 -7.69
C PHE A 121 -9.27 -31.84 -8.71
N ASN A 122 -8.86 -31.65 -9.96
CA ASN A 122 -8.99 -32.67 -11.01
C ASN A 122 -8.19 -33.93 -10.66
N GLN A 123 -6.97 -33.79 -10.14
CA GLN A 123 -6.19 -34.92 -9.65
C GLN A 123 -6.88 -35.66 -8.51
N PHE A 124 -7.44 -34.93 -7.54
CA PHE A 124 -8.20 -35.52 -6.44
C PHE A 124 -9.42 -36.30 -6.95
N ILE A 125 -10.20 -35.73 -7.87
CA ILE A 125 -11.37 -36.38 -8.45
C ILE A 125 -10.95 -37.64 -9.21
N GLU A 126 -9.96 -37.57 -10.09
CA GLU A 126 -9.52 -38.74 -10.86
C GLU A 126 -8.99 -39.87 -9.98
N GLN A 127 -8.28 -39.54 -8.90
CA GLN A 127 -7.75 -40.53 -7.95
C GLN A 127 -8.83 -41.16 -7.07
N ASN A 128 -9.93 -40.46 -6.79
CA ASN A 128 -10.93 -40.89 -5.80
C ASN A 128 -12.31 -41.18 -6.38
N LYS A 129 -12.53 -41.04 -7.69
CA LYS A 129 -13.85 -41.22 -8.32
C LYS A 129 -14.51 -42.55 -8.01
N GLU A 130 -13.74 -43.64 -7.97
CA GLU A 130 -14.26 -44.99 -7.67
C GLU A 130 -14.69 -45.08 -6.20
N ASN A 131 -13.86 -44.59 -5.27
CA ASN A 131 -14.20 -44.54 -3.85
C ASN A 131 -15.44 -43.67 -3.59
N LEU A 132 -15.54 -42.51 -4.25
CA LEU A 132 -16.70 -41.62 -4.12
C LEU A 132 -17.98 -42.31 -4.62
N ALA A 133 -17.91 -43.05 -5.73
CA ALA A 133 -19.03 -43.82 -6.25
C ALA A 133 -19.45 -44.96 -5.31
N GLU A 134 -18.49 -45.65 -4.69
CA GLU A 134 -18.74 -46.71 -3.72
C GLU A 134 -19.39 -46.15 -2.44
N ILE A 135 -18.87 -45.04 -1.90
CA ILE A 135 -19.46 -44.34 -0.75
C ILE A 135 -20.90 -43.94 -1.05
N TYR A 136 -21.15 -43.31 -2.20
CA TYR A 136 -22.50 -42.91 -2.61
C TYR A 136 -23.43 -44.13 -2.66
N THR A 137 -22.97 -45.23 -3.26
CA THR A 137 -23.72 -46.49 -3.37
C THR A 137 -24.11 -47.01 -1.98
N TYR A 138 -23.18 -47.06 -1.04
CA TYR A 138 -23.48 -47.50 0.33
C TYR A 138 -24.46 -46.58 1.04
N LEU A 139 -24.34 -45.26 0.89
CA LEU A 139 -25.27 -44.31 1.50
C LEU A 139 -26.67 -44.46 0.91
N PHE A 140 -26.79 -44.60 -0.41
CA PHE A 140 -28.07 -44.78 -1.11
C PHE A 140 -28.79 -46.05 -0.64
N TYR A 141 -28.10 -47.20 -0.64
CA TYR A 141 -28.71 -48.47 -0.25
C TYR A 141 -28.80 -48.69 1.27
N SER A 142 -28.18 -47.84 2.10
CA SER A 142 -28.30 -47.91 3.57
C SER A 142 -29.72 -47.68 4.09
N GLY A 143 -30.57 -47.02 3.30
CA GLY A 143 -31.93 -46.63 3.68
C GLY A 143 -32.03 -45.45 4.65
N LYS A 144 -30.89 -44.92 5.16
CA LYS A 144 -30.85 -43.80 6.11
C LYS A 144 -31.36 -42.48 5.51
N PHE A 145 -31.16 -42.29 4.20
CA PHE A 145 -31.49 -41.06 3.48
C PHE A 145 -32.80 -41.17 2.69
N LYS A 146 -33.62 -42.20 2.96
CA LYS A 146 -34.92 -42.33 2.32
C LYS A 146 -35.81 -41.17 2.71
N GLN A 147 -36.25 -40.41 1.71
CA GLN A 147 -37.08 -39.24 1.91
C GLN A 147 -38.56 -39.60 1.79
N ASN A 148 -39.36 -39.10 2.72
CA ASN A 148 -40.80 -39.20 2.60
C ASN A 148 -41.29 -38.03 1.73
N LYS A 149 -41.67 -38.34 0.48
CA LYS A 149 -42.17 -37.36 -0.49
C LYS A 149 -43.41 -36.57 -0.04
N ASN A 150 -44.09 -37.02 1.02
CA ASN A 150 -45.22 -36.29 1.60
C ASN A 150 -44.79 -35.22 2.62
N LEU A 151 -43.52 -35.22 3.04
CA LEU A 151 -42.97 -34.35 4.10
C LEU A 151 -41.85 -33.43 3.59
N THR A 152 -41.21 -33.76 2.47
CA THR A 152 -40.15 -32.97 1.87
C THR A 152 -40.12 -33.15 0.36
N ASP A 153 -39.73 -32.07 -0.33
CA ASP A 153 -39.45 -32.08 -1.77
C ASP A 153 -38.00 -32.50 -2.09
N GLU A 154 -37.16 -32.68 -1.06
CA GLU A 154 -35.77 -33.12 -1.20
C GLU A 154 -35.70 -34.57 -1.69
N SER A 155 -34.89 -34.82 -2.72
CA SER A 155 -34.63 -36.19 -3.18
C SER A 155 -33.62 -36.91 -2.29
N GLU A 156 -33.63 -38.24 -2.31
CA GLU A 156 -32.63 -39.04 -1.59
C GLU A 156 -31.20 -38.71 -2.03
N GLU A 157 -31.01 -38.46 -3.34
CA GLU A 157 -29.74 -38.02 -3.92
C GLU A 157 -29.29 -36.67 -3.35
N GLN A 158 -30.19 -35.69 -3.26
CA GLN A 158 -29.89 -34.38 -2.69
C GLN A 158 -29.46 -34.49 -1.23
N ALA A 159 -30.17 -35.30 -0.43
CA ALA A 159 -29.85 -35.51 0.98
C ALA A 159 -28.49 -36.20 1.17
N ILE A 160 -28.14 -37.16 0.31
CA ILE A 160 -26.84 -37.84 0.33
C ILE A 160 -25.73 -36.86 -0.08
N LEU A 161 -25.91 -36.08 -1.14
CA LEU A 161 -24.92 -35.09 -1.59
C LEU A 161 -24.72 -33.98 -0.56
N ALA A 162 -25.78 -33.54 0.12
CA ALA A 162 -25.69 -32.60 1.23
C ALA A 162 -24.87 -33.19 2.39
N TYR A 163 -25.14 -34.43 2.78
CA TYR A 163 -24.38 -35.13 3.82
C TYR A 163 -22.89 -35.27 3.47
N LEU A 164 -22.58 -35.65 2.21
CA LEU A 164 -21.20 -35.73 1.73
C LEU A 164 -20.51 -34.36 1.76
N THR A 165 -21.19 -33.33 1.28
CA THR A 165 -20.68 -31.96 1.25
C THR A 165 -20.38 -31.46 2.67
N GLU A 166 -21.31 -31.63 3.61
CA GLU A 166 -21.11 -31.24 5.00
C GLU A 166 -19.91 -31.95 5.63
N ASN A 167 -19.79 -33.26 5.41
CA ASN A 167 -18.68 -34.05 5.94
C ASN A 167 -17.33 -33.65 5.34
N ILE A 168 -17.29 -33.31 4.05
CA ILE A 168 -16.07 -32.82 3.40
C ILE A 168 -15.72 -31.43 3.94
N MET A 169 -16.68 -30.51 3.97
CA MET A 169 -16.47 -29.14 4.46
C MET A 169 -15.98 -29.11 5.91
N ALA A 170 -16.49 -30.00 6.78
CA ALA A 170 -16.07 -30.10 8.18
C ALA A 170 -14.62 -30.55 8.35
N ARG A 171 -14.00 -31.13 7.31
CA ARG A 171 -12.63 -31.65 7.32
C ARG A 171 -11.64 -30.79 6.53
N ILE A 172 -12.12 -29.75 5.84
CA ILE A 172 -11.24 -28.81 5.14
C ILE A 172 -10.61 -27.86 6.17
N GLU A 173 -9.29 -27.90 6.28
CA GLU A 173 -8.52 -26.90 7.01
C GLU A 173 -8.58 -25.57 6.25
N LYS A 174 -9.12 -24.53 6.90
CA LYS A 174 -9.37 -23.22 6.26
C LYS A 174 -8.22 -22.26 6.47
N GLU A 175 -7.34 -22.52 7.43
CA GLU A 175 -6.27 -21.61 7.83
C GLU A 175 -4.90 -22.04 7.28
N GLN A 176 -4.88 -22.60 6.06
CA GLN A 176 -3.62 -22.96 5.44
C GLN A 176 -2.91 -21.68 4.92
N PRO A 177 -1.66 -21.40 5.36
CA PRO A 177 -0.97 -20.20 4.93
C PRO A 177 -0.60 -20.28 3.44
N LEU A 178 -0.72 -19.14 2.76
CA LEU A 178 -0.26 -19.00 1.38
C LEU A 178 1.26 -19.19 1.31
N GLU A 179 1.74 -19.78 0.23
CA GLU A 179 3.17 -19.91 -0.06
C GLU A 179 3.85 -18.53 0.00
N LYS A 180 4.96 -18.42 0.73
CA LYS A 180 5.67 -17.14 0.98
C LYS A 180 6.02 -16.39 -0.32
N THR A 181 6.33 -17.15 -1.37
CA THR A 181 6.66 -16.61 -2.71
C THR A 181 5.49 -15.85 -3.34
N LEU A 182 4.25 -16.15 -2.99
CA LEU A 182 3.02 -15.52 -3.51
C LEU A 182 2.44 -14.44 -2.58
N ILE A 183 3.06 -14.21 -1.42
CA ILE A 183 2.70 -13.08 -0.55
C ILE A 183 3.11 -11.78 -1.25
N LEU A 184 2.19 -10.82 -1.22
CA LEU A 184 2.31 -9.49 -1.81
C LEU A 184 1.94 -8.47 -0.73
N TYR A 185 2.95 -8.02 0.01
CA TYR A 185 2.81 -7.02 1.06
C TYR A 185 3.90 -5.97 0.87
N SER A 186 3.56 -4.71 1.17
CA SER A 186 4.50 -3.59 1.20
C SER A 186 4.13 -2.67 2.34
N GLU A 187 5.08 -2.38 3.22
CA GLU A 187 4.93 -1.37 4.27
C GLU A 187 4.71 0.02 3.65
N GLN A 188 5.30 0.29 2.49
CA GLN A 188 5.24 1.61 1.85
C GLN A 188 3.87 1.97 1.28
N LEU A 189 2.94 1.01 1.29
CA LEU A 189 1.54 1.20 0.92
C LEU A 189 0.61 1.13 2.14
N ALA A 190 1.10 0.95 3.37
CA ALA A 190 0.25 0.74 4.55
C ALA A 190 -0.69 1.93 4.83
N SER A 191 -0.25 3.15 4.56
CA SER A 191 -1.02 4.39 4.71
C SER A 191 -1.31 5.09 3.38
N PHE A 192 -1.11 4.41 2.25
CA PHE A 192 -1.33 5.01 0.94
C PHE A 192 -2.82 5.02 0.61
N GLU A 193 -3.34 6.20 0.28
CA GLU A 193 -4.69 6.38 -0.23
C GLU A 193 -4.64 6.91 -1.66
N GLN A 194 -5.25 6.17 -2.59
CA GLN A 194 -5.30 6.59 -3.97
C GLN A 194 -6.25 7.79 -4.12
N LYS A 195 -5.76 8.88 -4.74
CA LYS A 195 -6.60 10.03 -5.09
C LYS A 195 -7.71 9.61 -6.04
N SER A 196 -8.89 10.19 -5.84
CA SER A 196 -10.01 9.99 -6.76
C SER A 196 -9.70 10.57 -8.15
N PRO A 197 -10.30 10.03 -9.23
CA PRO A 197 -10.16 10.60 -10.57
C PRO A 197 -10.51 12.09 -10.66
N MET A 198 -11.50 12.54 -9.87
CA MET A 198 -11.89 13.95 -9.81
C MET A 198 -10.82 14.84 -9.15
N ALA A 199 -10.14 14.35 -8.12
CA ALA A 199 -9.01 15.05 -7.50
C ALA A 199 -7.83 15.17 -8.46
N LEU A 200 -7.47 14.08 -9.14
CA LEU A 200 -6.42 14.09 -10.17
C LEU A 200 -6.74 15.03 -11.33
N HIS A 201 -8.00 15.06 -11.77
CA HIS A 201 -8.45 15.99 -12.81
C HIS A 201 -8.31 17.44 -12.35
N ARG A 202 -8.75 17.77 -11.12
CA ARG A 202 -8.62 19.12 -10.57
C ARG A 202 -7.15 19.56 -10.51
N GLU A 203 -6.27 18.72 -10.00
CA GLU A 203 -4.83 19.01 -9.91
C GLU A 203 -4.20 19.28 -11.29
N LYS A 204 -4.63 18.57 -12.34
CA LYS A 204 -4.12 18.77 -13.71
C LYS A 204 -4.67 20.02 -14.39
N PHE A 205 -5.93 20.36 -14.17
CA PHE A 205 -6.59 21.50 -14.85
C PHE A 205 -6.41 22.83 -14.13
N GLU A 206 -6.30 22.82 -12.80
CA GLU A 206 -6.10 24.02 -11.97
C GLU A 206 -4.63 24.20 -11.56
N ALA A 207 -3.70 23.51 -12.23
CA ALA A 207 -2.30 23.40 -11.85
C ALA A 207 -1.65 24.79 -11.67
N LYS A 208 -1.52 25.22 -10.42
CA LYS A 208 -0.64 26.31 -10.02
C LYS A 208 0.76 25.74 -9.76
N PRO A 209 1.83 26.50 -10.02
CA PRO A 209 3.15 26.10 -9.57
C PRO A 209 3.11 25.87 -8.05
N THR A 210 3.70 24.77 -7.60
CA THR A 210 3.87 24.42 -6.18
C THR A 210 5.35 24.10 -5.95
N GLY A 211 5.75 23.94 -4.69
CA GLY A 211 7.11 23.55 -4.34
C GLY A 211 8.16 24.54 -4.83
N LEU A 212 9.28 24.04 -5.37
CA LEU A 212 10.39 24.91 -5.79
C LEU A 212 10.03 25.82 -6.96
N ALA A 213 9.10 25.41 -7.82
CA ALA A 213 8.64 26.24 -8.93
C ALA A 213 7.86 27.47 -8.42
N GLU A 214 7.04 27.30 -7.39
CA GLU A 214 6.34 28.42 -6.74
C GLU A 214 7.33 29.36 -6.04
N LEU A 215 8.29 28.80 -5.32
CA LEU A 215 9.32 29.60 -4.65
C LEU A 215 10.08 30.49 -5.62
N ILE A 216 10.51 29.95 -6.77
CA ILE A 216 11.24 30.72 -7.78
C ILE A 216 10.38 31.82 -8.40
N ASN A 217 9.09 31.57 -8.62
CA ASN A 217 8.17 32.58 -9.16
C ASN A 217 7.88 33.73 -8.20
N ASN A 218 8.14 33.53 -6.89
CA ASN A 218 7.91 34.49 -5.83
C ASN A 218 9.20 35.19 -5.34
N LEU A 219 10.35 34.97 -6.00
CA LEU A 219 11.60 35.70 -5.76
C LEU A 219 11.57 37.12 -6.33
#